data_AF-A0A7X7MSM6-F1
#
_entry.id   AF-A0A7X7MSM6-F1
#
_cell.length_a   1.000
_cell.length_b   1.000
_cell.length_c   1.000
_cell.angle_alpha   90.00
_cell.angle_beta   90.00
_cell.angle_gamma   90.00
#
_symmetry.space_group_name_H-M   'P 1'
#
loop_
_entity.id
_entity.type
_entity.pdbx_description
1 polymer ?
#
loop_
_entity_poly.entity_id
_entity_poly.type
_entity_poly.pdbx_seq_one_letter_code
_entity_poly.pdbx_strand_id
1 'polypeptide(L)'
;LFASNANLTFDKTAMSPETFAAVFRVYAKKCGHLLQPNCNSVEQLLEAQQHPERYQHLIVKVCGFSARFVALSKRWQDEVIARHRLK
;
A
#
# COMPACT_ATOMS: atom_id res chain seq x y z
N LEU A 1 17.36 -11.61 16.24
CA LEU A 1 17.29 -11.26 14.81
C LEU A 1 15.97 -10.54 14.57
N PHE A 2 15.96 -9.21 14.50
CA PHE A 2 14.75 -8.45 14.18
C PHE A 2 14.55 -8.49 12.66
N ALA A 3 13.47 -9.12 12.20
CA ALA A 3 13.09 -9.07 10.79
C ALA A 3 12.59 -7.66 10.45
N SER A 4 13.27 -6.99 9.51
CA SER A 4 12.83 -5.71 8.97
C SER A 4 11.59 -5.89 8.09
N ASN A 5 10.53 -5.17 8.45
CA ASN A 5 9.27 -5.12 7.71
C ASN A 5 8.99 -3.68 7.28
N ALA A 6 8.97 -3.43 5.97
CA ALA A 6 8.76 -2.11 5.39
C ALA A 6 7.42 -2.05 4.66
N ASN A 7 6.48 -1.28 5.19
CA ASN A 7 5.23 -0.95 4.51
C ASN A 7 5.42 0.40 3.81
N LEU A 8 5.44 0.40 2.48
CA LEU A 8 5.60 1.61 1.68
C LEU A 8 4.34 1.84 0.87
N THR A 9 3.78 3.05 0.95
CA THR A 9 2.68 3.46 0.08
C THR A 9 3.21 4.43 -0.94
N PHE A 10 3.01 4.13 -2.21
CA PHE A 10 3.34 4.99 -3.33
C PHE A 10 2.06 5.62 -3.85
N ASP A 11 2.14 6.89 -4.22
CA ASP A 11 1.11 7.48 -5.04
C ASP A 11 1.03 6.74 -6.38
N LYS A 12 -0.18 6.67 -6.96
CA LYS A 12 -0.43 5.98 -8.23
C LYS A 12 0.46 6.53 -9.36
N THR A 13 0.81 7.82 -9.35
CA THR A 13 1.67 8.41 -10.37
C THR A 13 3.16 8.20 -10.12
N ALA A 14 3.54 7.84 -8.88
CA ALA A 14 4.93 7.73 -8.45
C ALA A 14 5.56 6.35 -8.71
N MET A 15 4.74 5.30 -8.77
CA MET A 15 5.22 3.94 -8.95
C MET A 15 5.23 3.52 -10.42
N SER A 16 6.39 3.63 -11.07
CA SER A 16 6.71 2.95 -12.33
C SER A 16 7.50 1.65 -12.08
N PRO A 17 7.59 0.73 -13.07
CA PRO A 17 8.46 -0.44 -12.98
C PRO A 17 9.92 -0.08 -12.65
N GLU A 18 10.43 1.01 -13.19
CA GLU A 18 11.81 1.48 -13.00
C GLU A 18 12.03 1.96 -11.57
N THR A 19 11.11 2.80 -11.05
CA THR A 19 11.15 3.30 -9.67
C THR A 19 11.03 2.15 -8.68
N PHE A 20 10.09 1.22 -8.90
CA PHE A 20 9.93 0.07 -8.02
C PHE A 20 11.15 -0.85 -8.05
N ALA A 21 11.74 -1.10 -9.22
CA ALA A 21 12.95 -1.90 -9.35
C ALA A 21 14.13 -1.23 -8.62
N ALA A 22 14.24 0.10 -8.65
CA ALA A 22 15.26 0.82 -7.89
C ALA A 22 15.09 0.66 -6.37
N VAL A 23 13.87 0.86 -5.85
CA VAL A 23 13.55 0.64 -4.43
C VAL A 23 13.85 -0.80 -4.01
N PHE A 24 13.38 -1.76 -4.80
CA PHE A 24 13.60 -3.19 -4.53
C PHE A 24 15.09 -3.53 -4.47
N ARG A 25 15.90 -3.07 -5.45
CA ARG A 25 17.36 -3.31 -5.47
C ARG A 25 18.04 -2.75 -4.22
N VAL A 26 17.67 -1.54 -3.79
CA VAL A 26 18.24 -0.93 -2.58
C VAL A 26 17.83 -1.70 -1.33
N TYR A 27 16.55 -2.07 -1.22
CA TYR A 27 16.04 -2.82 -0.07
C TYR A 27 16.72 -4.20 0.06
N ALA A 28 16.88 -4.91 -1.06
CA ALA A 28 17.59 -6.18 -1.12
C ALA A 28 19.08 -6.02 -0.74
N LYS A 29 19.77 -5.00 -1.26
CA LYS A 29 21.17 -4.69 -0.89
C LYS A 29 21.34 -4.37 0.60
N LYS A 30 20.29 -3.89 1.27
CA LYS A 30 20.28 -3.62 2.72
C LYS A 30 19.85 -4.83 3.55
N CYS A 31 19.74 -6.01 2.93
CA CYS A 31 19.28 -7.25 3.58
C CYS A 31 17.89 -7.07 4.24
N GLY A 32 17.00 -6.32 3.58
CA GLY A 32 15.61 -6.19 4.01
C GLY A 32 14.85 -7.52 3.90
N HIS A 33 14.00 -7.84 4.89
CA HIS A 33 13.35 -9.16 4.94
C HIS A 33 11.97 -9.16 4.27
N LEU A 34 11.13 -8.17 4.58
CA LEU A 34 9.76 -8.07 4.04
C LEU A 34 9.51 -6.67 3.49
N LEU A 35 9.13 -6.59 2.21
CA LEU A 35 8.70 -5.35 1.56
C LEU A 35 7.22 -5.46 1.20
N GLN A 36 6.41 -4.52 1.66
CA GLN A 36 4.96 -4.50 1.43
C GLN A 36 4.56 -3.19 0.75
N PRO A 37 4.67 -3.13 -0.59
CA PRO A 37 4.28 -1.95 -1.34
C PRO A 37 2.76 -1.89 -1.52
N ASN A 38 2.22 -0.67 -1.43
CA ASN A 38 0.92 -0.29 -1.98
C ASN A 38 1.13 0.72 -3.11
N CYS A 39 0.27 0.67 -4.12
CA CYS A 39 0.17 1.68 -5.17
C CYS A 39 -1.30 2.05 -5.34
N ASN A 40 -1.70 3.19 -4.78
CA ASN A 40 -3.07 3.69 -4.82
C ASN A 40 -3.08 5.20 -4.61
N SER A 41 -4.16 5.86 -5.04
CA SER A 41 -4.37 7.28 -4.76
C SER A 41 -5.35 7.47 -3.61
N VAL A 42 -5.31 8.62 -2.95
CA VAL A 42 -6.26 8.98 -1.88
C VAL A 42 -7.68 9.00 -2.44
N GLU A 43 -7.85 9.56 -3.63
CA GLU A 43 -9.12 9.71 -4.32
C GLU A 43 -9.75 8.35 -4.60
N GLN A 44 -8.96 7.38 -5.07
CA GLN A 44 -9.44 6.01 -5.31
C GLN A 44 -9.96 5.37 -4.01
N LEU A 45 -9.24 5.55 -2.90
CA LEU A 45 -9.65 4.98 -1.63
C LEU A 45 -10.88 5.68 -1.05
N LEU A 46 -10.99 7.00 -1.19
CA LEU A 46 -12.17 7.76 -0.77
C LEU A 46 -13.40 7.38 -1.59
N GLU A 47 -13.26 7.22 -2.91
CA GLU A 47 -14.34 6.74 -3.76
C GLU A 47 -14.74 5.31 -3.38
N ALA A 48 -13.78 4.45 -3.04
CA ALA A 48 -14.05 3.10 -2.55
C ALA A 48 -14.76 3.07 -1.19
N GLN A 49 -14.64 4.11 -0.35
CA GLN A 49 -15.46 4.24 0.86
C GLN A 49 -16.91 4.62 0.55
N GLN A 50 -17.11 5.47 -0.47
CA GLN A 50 -18.44 5.97 -0.86
C GLN A 50 -19.22 4.95 -1.69
N HIS A 51 -18.51 4.19 -2.54
CA HIS A 51 -19.07 3.26 -3.52
C HIS A 51 -18.41 1.87 -3.44
N PRO A 52 -18.50 1.16 -2.30
CA PRO A 52 -17.77 -0.09 -2.06
C PRO A 52 -18.11 -1.21 -3.07
N GLU A 53 -19.31 -1.20 -3.64
CA GLU A 53 -19.76 -2.14 -4.67
C GLU A 53 -18.92 -2.08 -5.95
N ARG A 54 -18.36 -0.92 -6.28
CA ARG A 54 -17.49 -0.73 -7.47
C ARG A 54 -16.05 -1.20 -7.23
N TYR A 55 -15.69 -1.38 -5.95
CA TYR A 55 -14.31 -1.59 -5.51
C TYR A 55 -14.10 -2.91 -4.75
N GLN A 56 -14.95 -3.92 -4.96
CA GLN A 56 -14.81 -5.22 -4.28
C GLN A 56 -13.48 -5.95 -4.57
N HIS A 57 -12.82 -5.61 -5.67
CA HIS A 57 -11.52 -6.16 -6.06
C HIS A 57 -10.32 -5.36 -5.53
N LEU A 58 -10.54 -4.21 -4.87
CA LEU A 58 -9.47 -3.33 -4.41
C LEU A 58 -8.74 -3.96 -3.22
N ILE A 59 -7.53 -4.44 -3.44
CA ILE A 59 -6.67 -5.03 -2.42
C ILE A 59 -5.67 -4.01 -1.89
N VAL A 60 -5.51 -3.96 -0.57
CA VAL A 60 -4.48 -3.16 0.10
C VAL A 60 -3.60 -4.05 0.97
N LYS A 61 -2.32 -3.69 1.09
CA LYS A 61 -1.39 -4.23 2.08
C LYS A 61 -1.52 -3.45 3.39
N VAL A 62 -1.80 -4.15 4.48
CA VAL A 62 -1.82 -3.57 5.83
C VAL A 62 -0.44 -3.82 6.48
N CYS A 63 -0.38 -4.39 7.68
CA CYS A 63 0.86 -4.70 8.37
C CYS A 63 1.07 -6.21 8.41
N GLY A 64 1.44 -6.82 7.27
CA GLY A 64 1.68 -8.27 7.19
C GLY A 64 0.62 -9.08 6.44
N PHE A 65 -0.49 -8.47 6.03
CA PHE A 65 -1.54 -9.17 5.27
C PHE A 65 -2.14 -8.29 4.17
N SER A 66 -2.75 -8.96 3.19
CA SER A 66 -3.59 -8.34 2.17
C SER A 66 -5.06 -8.43 2.57
N ALA A 67 -5.83 -7.38 2.34
CA ALA A 67 -7.27 -7.38 2.53
C ALA A 67 -7.98 -6.65 1.40
N ARG A 68 -9.23 -7.02 1.14
CA ARG A 68 -10.14 -6.16 0.38
C ARG A 68 -10.38 -4.90 1.18
N PHE A 69 -10.09 -3.74 0.60
CA PHE A 69 -10.23 -2.45 1.27
C PHE A 69 -11.65 -2.24 1.82
N VAL A 70 -12.66 -2.58 1.02
CA VAL A 70 -14.07 -2.45 1.38
C VAL A 70 -14.53 -3.43 2.48
N ALA A 71 -13.74 -4.47 2.77
CA ALA A 71 -14.02 -5.40 3.87
C ALA A 71 -13.41 -4.96 5.21
N LEU A 72 -12.59 -3.89 5.21
CA LEU A 72 -12.05 -3.31 6.43
C LEU A 72 -13.09 -2.43 7.11
N SER A 73 -12.99 -2.29 8.44
CA SER A 73 -13.80 -1.30 9.16
C SER A 73 -13.40 0.12 8.75
N LYS A 74 -14.32 1.08 8.89
CA LYS A 74 -14.08 2.51 8.57
C LYS A 74 -12.79 3.04 9.20
N ARG A 75 -12.52 2.71 10.47
CA ARG A 75 -11.28 3.07 11.16
C ARG A 75 -10.02 2.57 10.44
N TRP A 76 -10.02 1.33 9.97
CA TRP A 76 -8.87 0.75 9.25
C TRP A 76 -8.73 1.31 7.84
N GLN A 77 -9.86 1.58 7.17
CA GLN A 77 -9.84 2.26 5.88
C GLN A 77 -9.22 3.65 6.01
N ASP A 78 -9.59 4.40 7.06
CA ASP A 78 -9.07 5.74 7.34
C ASP A 78 -7.58 5.71 7.69
N GLU A 79 -7.13 4.69 8.42
CA GLU A 79 -5.70 4.47 8.68
C GLU A 79 -4.93 4.26 7.37
N VAL A 80 -5.43 3.42 6.46
CA VAL A 80 -4.81 3.20 5.15
C VAL A 80 -4.79 4.48 4.31
N ILE A 81 -5.88 5.26 4.32
CA ILE A 81 -5.96 6.54 3.60
C ILE A 81 -4.94 7.55 4.15
N ALA A 82 -4.78 7.63 5.47
CA ALA A 82 -3.92 8.60 6.14
C ALA A 82 -2.41 8.28 6.02
N ARG A 83 -2.01 7.12 5.48
CA ARG A 83 -0.60 6.77 5.33
C ARG A 83 0.15 7.76 4.44
N HIS A 84 1.38 8.06 4.84
CA HIS A 84 2.32 8.84 4.03
C HIS A 84 2.56 8.17 2.67
N ARG A 85 2.46 8.95 1.59
CA ARG A 85 2.67 8.48 0.21
C ARG A 85 3.97 9.02 -0.35
N LEU A 86 4.78 8.11 -0.88
CA LEU A 86 5.95 8.43 -1.68
C LEU A 86 5.49 8.97 -3.04
N LYS A 87 6.05 10.13 -3.44
CA LYS A 87 5.78 10.82 -4.70
C LYS A 87 6.91 10.59 -5.69
#